data_AF-A0A9Q0YQ84-F1
#
_entry.id   AF-A0A9Q0YQ84-F1
#
_cell.length_a   1.000
_cell.length_b   1.000
_cell.length_c   1.000
_cell.angle_alpha   90.00
_cell.angle_beta   90.00
_cell.angle_gamma   90.00
#
_symmetry.space_group_name_H-M   'P 1'
#
loop_
_entity.id
_entity.type
_entity.pdbx_description
1 polymer ?
#
loop_
_entity_poly.entity_id
_entity_poly.type
_entity_poly.pdbx_seq_one_letter_code
_entity_poly.pdbx_strand_id
1 'polypeptide(L)'
;MRGAQVAQQQEERRRMRRERIRAMVDNLDLEGMRNFLRILVERQPALFLEIWEQQPQAAGPALPEQPHWCNCSRCQEMPQLLEEVCCRGGMDSCLSMEPVEMDALVLDPGVLDLARLTLNDMFGMRENNEPNHTMRHVAYRQFTVWQYGRLGRGNRHVIPSCVVTRIRATYPSPNGQYRGYVPGRLV
;
A
#
# COMPACT_ATOMS: atom_id res chain seq x y z
N MET A 1 10.52 28.73 33.39
CA MET A 1 9.38 28.13 34.13
C MET A 1 8.03 28.24 33.41
N ARG A 2 7.61 29.40 32.87
CA ARG A 2 6.30 29.54 32.17
C ARG A 2 6.13 28.64 30.92
N GLY A 3 7.19 28.42 30.13
CA GLY A 3 7.10 27.56 28.94
C GLY A 3 6.82 26.09 29.24
N ALA A 4 7.32 25.56 30.37
CA ALA A 4 7.07 24.19 30.81
C ALA A 4 5.62 23.99 31.26
N GLN A 5 5.03 24.97 31.95
CA GLN A 5 3.62 24.95 32.36
C GLN A 5 2.68 25.01 31.15
N VAL A 6 2.97 25.84 30.14
CA VAL A 6 2.15 25.91 28.91
C VAL A 6 2.24 24.60 28.12
N ALA A 7 3.42 23.99 28.02
CA ALA A 7 3.59 22.70 27.36
C ALA A 7 2.79 21.58 28.07
N GLN A 8 2.86 21.51 29.41
CA GLN A 8 2.07 20.57 30.21
C GLN A 8 0.57 20.76 30.02
N GLN A 9 0.09 22.02 30.00
CA GLN A 9 -1.32 22.33 29.78
C GLN A 9 -1.80 21.94 28.38
N GLN A 10 -0.95 22.09 27.36
CA GLN A 10 -1.25 21.67 25.99
C GLN A 10 -1.30 20.14 25.87
N GLU A 11 -0.38 19.44 26.52
CA GLU A 11 -0.33 17.98 26.54
C GLU A 11 -1.56 17.38 27.23
N GLU A 12 -1.97 17.95 28.36
CA GLU A 12 -3.18 17.55 29.06
C GLU A 12 -4.44 17.77 28.22
N ARG A 13 -4.54 18.90 27.50
CA ARG A 13 -5.63 19.15 26.54
C ARG A 13 -5.63 18.13 25.39
N ARG A 14 -4.45 17.77 24.86
CA ARG A 14 -4.33 16.73 23.81
C ARG A 14 -4.79 15.37 24.34
N ARG A 15 -4.41 15.02 25.58
CA ARG A 15 -4.84 13.80 26.26
C ARG A 15 -6.36 13.76 26.45
N MET A 16 -6.95 14.81 27.04
CA MET A 16 -8.40 14.91 27.22
C MET A 16 -9.16 14.82 25.89
N ARG A 17 -8.65 15.45 24.82
CA ARG A 17 -9.25 15.33 23.48
C ARG A 17 -9.23 13.89 22.98
N ARG A 18 -8.11 13.17 23.16
CA ARG A 18 -8.00 11.75 22.76
C ARG A 18 -8.95 10.86 23.56
N GLU A 19 -9.06 11.08 24.87
CA GLU A 19 -9.98 10.35 25.74
C GLU A 19 -11.44 10.57 25.33
N ARG A 20 -11.83 11.81 25.03
CA ARG A 20 -13.17 12.13 24.50
C ARG A 20 -13.46 11.43 23.18
N ILE A 21 -12.51 11.40 22.25
CA ILE A 21 -12.68 10.71 20.96
C ILE A 21 -12.79 9.20 21.18
N ARG A 22 -12.00 8.61 22.09
CA ARG A 22 -12.08 7.18 22.41
C ARG A 22 -13.44 6.83 23.02
N ALA A 23 -13.93 7.64 23.95
CA ALA A 23 -15.26 7.47 24.55
C ALA A 23 -16.39 7.55 23.52
N MET A 24 -16.25 8.33 22.43
CA MET A 24 -17.23 8.30 21.34
C MET A 24 -17.30 6.94 20.67
N VAL A 25 -16.17 6.28 20.46
CA VAL A 25 -16.10 4.94 19.85
C VAL A 25 -16.65 3.88 20.80
N ASP A 26 -16.26 3.94 22.08
CA ASP A 26 -16.67 2.96 23.10
C ASP A 26 -18.18 2.97 23.38
N ASN A 27 -18.85 4.11 23.13
CA ASN A 27 -20.29 4.27 23.31
C ASN A 27 -21.12 3.89 22.07
N LEU A 28 -20.48 3.56 20.95
CA LEU A 28 -21.19 3.06 19.76
C LEU A 28 -21.52 1.58 19.96
N ASP A 29 -22.73 1.19 19.55
CA ASP A 29 -23.09 -0.22 19.40
C ASP A 29 -22.44 -0.84 18.15
N LEU A 30 -22.55 -2.16 18.00
CA LEU A 30 -21.90 -2.89 16.91
C LEU A 30 -22.36 -2.41 15.51
N GLU A 31 -23.63 -2.02 15.37
CA GLU A 31 -24.16 -1.50 14.10
C GLU A 31 -23.65 -0.08 13.83
N GLY A 32 -23.66 0.80 14.84
CA GLY A 32 -23.08 2.13 14.78
C GLY A 32 -21.59 2.11 14.44
N MET A 33 -20.83 1.18 15.01
CA MET A 33 -19.42 0.95 14.65
C MET A 33 -19.26 0.52 13.19
N ARG A 34 -20.07 -0.43 12.69
CA ARG A 34 -20.02 -0.88 11.28
C ARG A 34 -20.34 0.27 10.32
N ASN A 35 -21.37 1.06 10.61
CA ASN A 35 -21.75 2.20 9.79
C ASN A 35 -20.67 3.29 9.80
N PHE A 36 -20.08 3.58 10.96
CA PHE A 36 -18.97 4.51 11.07
C PHE A 36 -17.75 4.07 10.24
N LEU A 37 -17.40 2.78 10.30
CA LEU A 37 -16.30 2.21 9.50
C LEU A 37 -16.58 2.30 8.00
N ARG A 38 -17.82 2.07 7.55
CA ARG A 38 -18.19 2.25 6.12
C ARG A 38 -17.97 3.69 5.66
N ILE A 39 -18.40 4.67 6.47
CA ILE A 39 -18.17 6.09 6.17
C ILE A 39 -16.66 6.40 6.14
N LEU A 40 -15.87 5.80 7.04
CA LEU A 40 -14.42 5.96 7.04
C LEU A 40 -13.81 5.41 5.74
N VAL A 41 -14.25 4.24 5.27
CA VAL A 41 -13.79 3.65 4.00
C VAL A 41 -14.11 4.56 2.82
N GLU A 42 -15.31 5.13 2.77
CA GLU A 42 -15.72 6.05 1.70
C GLU A 42 -14.93 7.37 1.72
N ARG A 43 -14.62 7.91 2.91
CA ARG A 43 -13.96 9.21 3.05
C ARG A 43 -12.44 9.15 3.08
N GLN A 44 -11.88 8.08 3.65
CA GLN A 44 -10.45 7.89 3.92
C GLN A 44 -10.04 6.41 3.72
N PRO A 45 -10.14 5.88 2.48
CA PRO A 45 -9.82 4.47 2.21
C PRO A 45 -8.36 4.12 2.54
N ALA A 46 -7.43 5.06 2.29
CA ALA A 46 -6.00 4.88 2.58
C ALA A 46 -5.71 4.60 4.06
N LEU A 47 -6.32 5.36 4.97
CA LEU A 47 -6.14 5.21 6.41
C LEU A 47 -6.73 3.88 6.89
N PHE A 48 -7.87 3.48 6.33
CA PHE A 48 -8.46 2.19 6.63
C PHE A 48 -7.54 1.04 6.22
N LEU A 49 -7.02 1.06 4.98
CA LEU A 49 -6.12 0.02 4.48
C LEU A 49 -4.83 -0.05 5.30
N GLU A 50 -4.23 1.09 5.65
CA GLU A 50 -3.04 1.14 6.52
C GLU A 50 -3.26 0.42 7.85
N ILE A 51 -4.40 0.64 8.51
CA ILE A 51 -4.74 0.01 9.79
C ILE A 51 -5.08 -1.48 9.59
N TRP A 52 -5.83 -1.80 8.54
CA TRP A 52 -6.28 -3.17 8.25
C TRP A 52 -5.10 -4.09 7.92
N GLU A 53 -4.13 -3.59 7.15
CA GLU A 53 -2.94 -4.35 6.74
C GLU A 53 -1.97 -4.65 7.90
N GLN A 54 -2.08 -3.93 9.03
CA GLN A 54 -1.29 -4.22 10.24
C GLN A 54 -1.82 -5.42 11.03
N GLN A 55 -3.04 -5.89 10.74
CA GLN A 55 -3.58 -7.04 11.45
C GLN A 55 -2.81 -8.32 11.09
N PRO A 56 -2.42 -9.14 12.10
CA PRO A 56 -1.69 -10.38 11.87
C PRO A 56 -2.49 -11.29 10.93
N GLN A 57 -1.82 -11.79 9.89
CA GLN A 57 -2.42 -12.76 8.98
C GLN A 57 -2.38 -14.14 9.64
N ALA A 58 -3.53 -14.79 9.77
CA ALA A 58 -3.53 -16.22 9.94
C ALA A 58 -3.02 -16.81 8.61
N ALA A 59 -1.86 -17.47 8.66
CA ALA A 59 -1.36 -18.26 7.54
C ALA A 59 -2.45 -19.25 7.12
N GLY A 60 -2.92 -19.15 5.87
CA GLY A 60 -3.77 -20.19 5.30
C GLY A 60 -3.04 -21.54 5.29
N PRO A 61 -3.75 -22.66 5.11
CA PRO A 61 -3.10 -23.96 4.96
C PRO A 61 -2.09 -23.88 3.80
N ALA A 62 -0.81 -24.09 4.13
CA ALA A 62 0.26 -24.01 3.16
C ALA A 62 0.10 -25.12 2.11
N LEU A 63 -0.19 -24.73 0.87
CA LEU A 63 0.00 -25.62 -0.27
C LEU A 63 1.51 -25.79 -0.50
N PRO A 64 1.99 -26.98 -0.93
CA PRO A 64 3.42 -27.31 -0.97
C PRO A 64 4.30 -26.40 -1.85
N GLU A 65 3.71 -25.60 -2.74
CA GLU A 65 4.42 -24.63 -3.60
C GLU A 65 4.09 -23.16 -3.27
N GLN A 66 3.36 -22.89 -2.19
CA GLN A 66 2.88 -21.56 -1.83
C GLN A 66 3.58 -21.04 -0.56
N PRO A 67 3.99 -19.76 -0.52
CA PRO A 67 4.51 -19.14 0.69
C PRO A 67 3.49 -19.21 1.84
N HIS A 68 3.95 -19.53 3.05
CA HIS A 68 3.08 -19.70 4.22
C HIS A 68 2.28 -18.44 4.60
N TRP A 69 2.75 -17.26 4.21
CA TRP A 69 2.10 -15.97 4.43
C TRP A 69 1.12 -15.57 3.31
N CYS A 70 0.94 -16.42 2.29
CA CYS A 70 0.06 -16.14 1.16
C CYS A 70 -1.34 -16.72 1.34
N ASN A 71 -2.37 -15.91 1.08
CA ASN A 71 -3.78 -16.33 1.08
C ASN A 71 -4.41 -16.36 -0.32
N CYS A 72 -3.80 -15.70 -1.31
CA CYS A 72 -4.36 -15.56 -2.66
C CYS A 72 -3.84 -16.57 -3.70
N SER A 73 -2.99 -17.53 -3.27
CA SER A 73 -2.34 -18.56 -4.10
C SER A 73 -1.53 -18.07 -5.30
N ARG A 74 -1.16 -16.78 -5.34
CA ARG A 74 -0.41 -16.15 -6.44
C ARG A 74 0.83 -15.41 -6.00
N CYS A 75 1.13 -15.38 -4.70
CA CYS A 75 2.38 -14.79 -4.22
C CYS A 75 3.55 -15.75 -4.44
N GLN A 76 4.74 -15.15 -4.60
CA GLN A 76 6.01 -15.84 -4.67
C GLN A 76 6.90 -15.40 -3.51
N GLU A 77 7.92 -16.22 -3.20
CA GLU A 77 8.95 -15.86 -2.22
C GLU A 77 9.63 -14.55 -2.61
N MET A 78 9.82 -13.68 -1.62
CA MET A 78 10.41 -12.36 -1.82
C MET A 78 11.79 -12.29 -1.17
N PRO A 79 12.75 -11.54 -1.75
CA PRO A 79 14.11 -11.49 -1.21
C PRO A 79 14.22 -10.89 0.20
N GLN A 80 13.27 -10.03 0.58
CA GLN A 80 13.24 -9.37 1.87
C GLN A 80 11.97 -9.74 2.64
N LEU A 81 12.11 -10.02 3.95
CA LEU A 81 10.99 -10.35 4.84
C LEU A 81 9.89 -9.26 4.84
N LEU A 82 10.26 -7.99 4.72
CA LEU A 82 9.29 -6.89 4.65
C LEU A 82 8.45 -6.91 3.36
N GLU A 83 8.91 -7.61 2.32
CA GLU A 83 8.23 -7.77 1.04
C GLU A 83 7.30 -9.00 1.03
N GLU A 84 7.30 -9.83 2.08
CA GLU A 84 6.43 -10.98 2.28
C GLU A 84 4.98 -10.55 2.63
N VAL A 85 4.37 -9.78 1.72
CA VAL A 85 3.03 -9.22 1.86
C VAL A 85 2.10 -9.85 0.83
N CYS A 86 1.01 -10.44 1.29
CA CYS A 86 -0.08 -10.91 0.45
C CYS A 86 -1.15 -9.81 0.27
N CYS A 87 -1.84 -9.80 -0.88
CA CYS A 87 -2.97 -8.90 -1.12
C CYS A 87 -4.21 -9.23 -0.27
N ARG A 88 -4.16 -10.34 0.49
CA ARG A 88 -5.25 -10.85 1.36
C ARG A 88 -6.54 -11.24 0.64
N GLY A 89 -6.55 -11.17 -0.70
CA GLY A 89 -7.62 -11.74 -1.52
C GLY A 89 -7.66 -13.26 -1.41
N GLY A 90 -8.81 -13.84 -1.69
CA GLY A 90 -8.94 -15.29 -1.87
C GLY A 90 -8.43 -15.72 -3.25
N MET A 91 -8.59 -17.00 -3.57
CA MET A 91 -8.17 -17.58 -4.86
C MET A 91 -8.80 -16.85 -6.07
N ASP A 92 -10.06 -16.44 -5.94
CA ASP A 92 -10.84 -15.78 -7.00
C ASP A 92 -10.88 -14.25 -6.89
N SER A 93 -10.31 -13.66 -5.83
CA SER A 93 -10.33 -12.21 -5.56
C SER A 93 -8.94 -11.62 -5.33
N CYS A 94 -7.92 -12.23 -5.96
CA CYS A 94 -6.57 -11.71 -5.90
C CYS A 94 -6.48 -10.37 -6.65
N LEU A 95 -6.00 -9.32 -5.98
CA LEU A 95 -5.78 -8.00 -6.59
C LEU A 95 -4.96 -8.01 -7.89
N SER A 96 -4.06 -8.97 -8.07
CA SER A 96 -3.26 -9.10 -9.29
C SER A 96 -4.06 -9.56 -10.51
N MET A 97 -5.29 -10.01 -10.31
CA MET A 97 -6.20 -10.54 -11.32
C MET A 97 -7.41 -9.63 -11.57
N GLU A 98 -7.53 -8.51 -10.85
CA GLU A 98 -8.63 -7.54 -11.03
C GLU A 98 -8.50 -6.89 -12.42
N PRO A 99 -9.34 -7.26 -13.40
CA PRO A 99 -9.05 -6.99 -14.80
C PRO A 99 -9.18 -5.51 -15.14
N VAL A 100 -10.12 -4.80 -14.52
CA VAL A 100 -10.34 -3.38 -14.82
C VAL A 100 -9.20 -2.54 -14.26
N GLU A 101 -8.91 -2.67 -12.97
CA GLU A 101 -7.95 -1.81 -12.31
C GLU A 101 -6.51 -2.24 -12.57
N MET A 102 -6.21 -3.54 -12.52
CA MET A 102 -4.84 -4.02 -12.74
C MET A 102 -4.42 -3.82 -14.20
N ASP A 103 -5.23 -4.27 -15.16
CA ASP A 103 -4.82 -4.19 -16.57
C ASP A 103 -4.90 -2.74 -17.07
N ALA A 104 -6.00 -2.01 -16.83
CA ALA A 104 -6.17 -0.67 -17.41
C ALA A 104 -5.40 0.43 -16.68
N LEU A 105 -5.25 0.36 -15.35
CA LEU A 105 -4.58 1.44 -14.60
C LEU A 105 -3.10 1.15 -14.35
N VAL A 106 -2.72 -0.11 -14.14
CA VAL A 106 -1.36 -0.46 -13.67
C VAL A 106 -0.49 -1.07 -14.76
N LEU A 107 -1.07 -1.80 -15.72
CA LEU A 107 -0.31 -2.52 -16.73
C LEU A 107 -0.43 -1.95 -18.15
N ASP A 108 -1.43 -1.12 -18.44
CA ASP A 108 -1.58 -0.53 -19.78
C ASP A 108 -0.40 0.38 -20.15
N PRO A 109 0.32 0.09 -21.27
CA PRO A 109 1.48 0.87 -21.66
C PRO A 109 1.16 2.34 -21.93
N GLY A 110 0.00 2.66 -22.51
CA GLY A 110 -0.39 4.03 -22.84
C GLY A 110 -0.66 4.86 -21.60
N VAL A 111 -1.33 4.29 -20.60
CA VAL A 111 -1.54 4.91 -19.29
C VAL A 111 -0.22 5.10 -18.55
N LEU A 112 0.66 4.10 -18.57
CA LEU A 112 1.98 4.21 -17.94
C LEU A 112 2.88 5.23 -18.63
N ASP A 113 2.83 5.37 -19.95
CA ASP A 113 3.58 6.38 -20.67
C ASP A 113 3.09 7.79 -20.36
N LEU A 114 1.78 8.01 -20.29
CA LEU A 114 1.23 9.29 -19.86
C LEU A 114 1.65 9.60 -18.42
N ALA A 115 1.50 8.63 -17.51
CA ALA A 115 1.92 8.79 -16.12
C ALA A 115 3.42 9.10 -16.03
N ARG A 116 4.27 8.40 -16.79
CA ARG A 116 5.71 8.67 -16.88
C ARG A 116 5.98 10.11 -17.29
N LEU A 117 5.34 10.61 -18.34
CA LEU A 117 5.50 11.99 -18.80
C LEU A 117 5.11 12.99 -17.71
N THR A 118 3.98 12.77 -17.03
CA THR A 118 3.56 13.62 -15.90
C THR A 118 4.58 13.59 -14.76
N LEU A 119 5.13 12.42 -14.42
CA LEU A 119 6.16 12.32 -13.37
C LEU A 119 7.49 12.97 -13.77
N ASN A 120 7.88 12.84 -15.03
CA ASN A 120 9.06 13.49 -15.57
C ASN A 120 8.92 15.01 -15.50
N ASP A 121 7.77 15.55 -15.88
CA ASP A 121 7.48 16.99 -15.81
C ASP A 121 7.50 17.52 -14.36
N MET A 122 6.85 16.80 -13.43
CA MET A 122 6.75 17.23 -12.03
C MET A 122 8.05 17.06 -11.23
N PHE A 123 8.85 16.04 -11.52
CA PHE A 123 9.97 15.62 -10.66
C PHE A 123 11.33 15.51 -11.38
N GLY A 124 11.42 15.80 -12.68
CA GLY A 124 12.67 15.75 -13.43
C GLY A 124 13.29 14.35 -13.46
N MET A 125 12.46 13.30 -13.54
CA MET A 125 12.91 11.91 -13.52
C MET A 125 13.79 11.63 -14.75
N ARG A 126 14.96 11.04 -14.51
CA ARG A 126 15.91 10.69 -15.59
C ARG A 126 15.43 9.43 -16.31
N GLU A 127 15.47 9.46 -17.64
CA GLU A 127 15.22 8.27 -18.44
C GLU A 127 16.32 7.22 -18.16
N ASN A 128 15.89 5.98 -17.95
CA ASN A 128 16.80 4.85 -17.88
C ASN A 128 16.98 4.25 -19.27
N ASN A 129 18.17 3.73 -19.55
CA ASN A 129 18.46 3.04 -20.81
C ASN A 129 17.67 1.72 -20.97
N GLU A 130 17.04 1.21 -19.90
CA GLU A 130 16.11 0.08 -19.95
C GLU A 130 14.65 0.60 -19.88
N PRO A 131 13.87 0.57 -20.97
CA PRO A 131 12.49 1.06 -20.99
C PRO A 131 11.58 0.36 -19.97
N ASN A 132 11.70 -0.97 -19.87
CA ASN A 132 10.91 -1.78 -18.92
C ASN A 132 11.20 -1.42 -17.45
N HIS A 133 12.43 -0.98 -17.14
CA HIS A 133 12.74 -0.50 -15.79
C HIS A 133 11.88 0.71 -15.42
N THR A 134 11.76 1.66 -16.34
CA THR A 134 10.92 2.85 -16.13
C THR A 134 9.45 2.45 -16.03
N MET A 135 8.96 1.57 -16.92
CA MET A 135 7.57 1.08 -16.87
C MET A 135 7.24 0.40 -15.53
N ARG A 136 8.09 -0.50 -15.04
CA ARG A 136 7.91 -1.13 -13.71
C ARG A 136 7.81 -0.10 -12.60
N HIS A 137 8.71 0.88 -12.59
CA HIS A 137 8.73 1.92 -11.55
C HIS A 137 7.47 2.78 -11.56
N VAL A 138 6.97 3.13 -12.74
CA VAL A 138 5.71 3.88 -12.88
C VAL A 138 4.53 3.01 -12.45
N ALA A 139 4.47 1.74 -12.88
CA ALA A 139 3.43 0.78 -12.48
C ALA A 139 3.37 0.59 -10.95
N TYR A 140 4.52 0.43 -10.28
CA TYR A 140 4.56 0.36 -8.81
C TYR A 140 3.94 1.59 -8.15
N ARG A 141 4.29 2.78 -8.65
CA ARG A 141 3.74 4.04 -8.12
C ARG A 141 2.25 4.17 -8.42
N GLN A 142 1.81 3.78 -9.61
CA GLN A 142 0.43 3.85 -10.04
C GLN A 142 -0.46 2.93 -9.22
N PHE A 143 -0.03 1.68 -8.99
CA PHE A 143 -0.70 0.75 -8.07
C PHE A 143 -0.84 1.34 -6.66
N THR A 144 0.24 1.91 -6.15
CA THR A 144 0.26 2.49 -4.80
C THR A 144 -0.71 3.65 -4.68
N VAL A 145 -0.79 4.52 -5.68
CA VAL A 145 -1.75 5.64 -5.72
C VAL A 145 -3.19 5.15 -5.87
N TRP A 146 -3.42 4.11 -6.67
CA TRP A 146 -4.74 3.51 -6.80
C TRP A 146 -5.24 2.92 -5.48
N GLN A 147 -4.41 2.14 -4.79
CA GLN A 147 -4.82 1.48 -3.53
C GLN A 147 -4.88 2.46 -2.35
N TYR A 148 -3.81 3.24 -2.15
CA TYR A 148 -3.62 4.01 -0.92
C TYR A 148 -3.78 5.51 -1.14
N GLY A 149 -4.16 5.96 -2.34
CA GLY A 149 -4.27 7.38 -2.65
C GLY A 149 -2.95 8.13 -2.48
N ARG A 150 -3.04 9.36 -1.97
CA ARG A 150 -1.86 10.23 -1.79
C ARG A 150 -1.10 9.85 -0.51
N LEU A 151 0.00 9.12 -0.69
CA LEU A 151 0.97 8.88 0.37
C LEU A 151 1.89 10.10 0.54
N GLY A 152 1.98 10.62 1.77
CA GLY A 152 2.86 11.73 2.13
C GLY A 152 4.34 11.41 1.90
N ARG A 153 5.21 12.42 2.01
CA ARG A 153 6.66 12.23 1.81
C ARG A 153 7.21 11.25 2.86
N GLY A 154 7.98 10.27 2.41
CA GLY A 154 8.60 9.25 3.28
C GLY A 154 7.70 8.07 3.62
N ASN A 155 6.39 8.18 3.40
CA ASN A 155 5.47 7.06 3.59
C ASN A 155 5.43 6.20 2.31
N ARG A 156 6.14 5.06 2.34
CA ARG A 156 6.13 4.08 1.25
C ARG A 156 5.42 2.83 1.76
N HIS A 157 4.46 2.33 0.98
CA HIS A 157 3.79 1.06 1.23
C HIS A 157 4.48 -0.05 0.44
N VAL A 158 4.54 -1.24 1.03
CA VAL A 158 5.04 -2.44 0.37
C VAL A 158 3.94 -3.01 -0.50
N ILE A 159 4.22 -3.17 -1.79
CA ILE A 159 3.27 -3.73 -2.76
C ILE A 159 3.22 -5.25 -2.57
N PRO A 160 2.02 -5.87 -2.56
CA PRO A 160 1.91 -7.32 -2.41
C PRO A 160 2.68 -8.12 -3.46
N SER A 161 3.24 -9.26 -3.06
CA SER A 161 4.06 -10.12 -3.93
C SER A 161 3.34 -10.53 -5.21
N CYS A 162 2.05 -10.91 -5.15
CA CYS A 162 1.29 -11.28 -6.36
C CYS A 162 1.20 -10.14 -7.39
N VAL A 163 1.07 -8.89 -6.93
CA VAL A 163 1.03 -7.70 -7.79
C VAL A 163 2.42 -7.40 -8.34
N VAL A 164 3.47 -7.47 -7.51
CA VAL A 164 4.86 -7.27 -7.94
C VAL A 164 5.24 -8.28 -9.01
N THR A 165 4.94 -9.56 -8.79
CA THR A 165 5.17 -10.64 -9.76
C THR A 165 4.44 -10.37 -11.07
N ARG A 166 3.16 -9.97 -11.01
CA ARG A 166 2.38 -9.63 -12.22
C ARG A 166 3.01 -8.48 -13.00
N ILE A 167 3.40 -7.39 -12.34
CA ILE A 167 4.08 -6.25 -13.00
C ILE A 167 5.41 -6.68 -13.62
N ARG A 168 6.20 -7.50 -12.91
CA ARG A 168 7.49 -8.01 -13.41
C ARG A 168 7.33 -8.95 -14.59
N ALA A 169 6.25 -9.72 -14.65
CA ALA A 169 5.92 -10.58 -15.79
C ALA A 169 5.56 -9.76 -17.04
N THR A 170 4.81 -8.66 -16.87
CA THR A 170 4.46 -7.74 -17.98
C THR A 170 5.68 -6.95 -18.46
N TYR A 171 6.51 -6.47 -17.53
CA TYR A 171 7.68 -5.64 -17.82
C TYR A 171 8.96 -6.30 -17.28
N PRO A 172 9.46 -7.38 -17.90
CA PRO A 172 10.58 -8.15 -17.38
C PRO A 172 11.90 -7.37 -17.42
N SER A 173 12.79 -7.67 -16.47
CA SER A 173 14.19 -7.24 -16.54
C SER A 173 14.97 -8.23 -17.41
N PRO A 174 15.86 -7.77 -18.31
CA PRO A 174 16.65 -8.66 -19.17
C PRO A 174 17.45 -9.73 -18.41
N ASN A 175 17.92 -9.40 -17.21
CA ASN A 175 18.75 -10.29 -16.39
C ASN A 175 17.96 -10.95 -15.25
N GLY A 176 16.65 -10.69 -15.14
CA GLY A 176 15.81 -11.18 -14.04
C GLY A 176 16.18 -10.65 -12.65
N GLN A 177 17.05 -9.65 -12.56
CA GLN A 177 17.50 -9.07 -11.29
C GLN A 177 16.70 -7.83 -10.92
N TYR A 178 16.25 -7.76 -9.67
CA TYR A 178 15.46 -6.66 -9.14
C TYR A 178 16.05 -6.17 -7.81
N ARG A 179 16.07 -4.86 -7.60
CA ARG A 179 16.67 -4.23 -6.41
C ARG A 179 15.89 -4.47 -5.09
N GLY A 180 14.65 -4.94 -5.19
CA GLY A 180 13.74 -5.07 -4.05
C GLY A 180 13.25 -3.71 -3.52
N TYR A 181 12.49 -3.75 -2.43
CA TYR A 181 11.92 -2.58 -1.79
C TYR A 181 12.99 -1.74 -1.06
N VAL A 182 12.84 -0.42 -1.18
CA VAL A 182 13.70 0.56 -0.50
C VAL A 182 12.81 1.42 0.39
N PRO A 183 12.97 1.37 1.73
CA PRO A 183 12.21 2.19 2.65
C PRO A 183 12.36 3.68 2.34
N GLY A 184 11.31 4.47 2.62
CA GLY A 184 11.40 5.92 2.53
C GLY A 184 12.43 6.45 3.53
N ARG A 185 13.31 7.37 3.11
CA ARG A 185 14.06 8.16 4.10
C ARG A 185 13.06 9.07 4.80
N LEU A 186 12.86 8.85 6.10
CA LEU A 186 12.38 9.90 7.00
C LEU A 186 13.45 11.00 6.93
N VAL A 187 13.11 12.13 6.30
CA VAL A 187 13.92 13.35 6.36
C VAL A 187 13.29 14.24 7.41
#